data_AF-A0A2E7E465-F1
#
_entry.id   AF-A0A2E7E465-F1
#
_cell.length_a   1.000
_cell.length_b   1.000
_cell.length_c   1.000
_cell.angle_alpha   90.00
_cell.angle_beta   90.00
_cell.angle_gamma   90.00
#
_symmetry.space_group_name_H-M   'P 1'
#
loop_
_entity.id
_entity.type
_entity.pdbx_description
1 polymer ?
#
loop_
_entity_poly.entity_id
_entity_poly.type
_entity_poly.pdbx_seq_one_letter_code
_entity_poly.pdbx_strand_id
1 'polypeptide(L)'
;MSKKQNKKPPSEINLEDGSCVIKDKTCFGTHKELNISCDSEKCRYWQNMNGSYQNCVINAAEKGPFTLQEVGDIFSVTRMRICQIEKAAKQLLKSCIDDRHL
;
A
#
# COMPACT_ATOMS: atom_id res chain seq x y z
N MET A 1 -18.49 1.29 -28.76
CA MET A 1 -17.55 0.21 -29.11
C MET A 1 -16.21 0.56 -28.50
N SER A 2 -15.82 -0.07 -27.39
CA SER A 2 -14.56 0.24 -26.70
C SER A 2 -13.71 -1.01 -26.57
N LYS A 3 -12.45 -0.85 -26.99
CA LYS A 3 -11.48 -1.84 -27.44
C LYS A 3 -11.18 -2.93 -26.40
N LYS A 4 -11.34 -4.21 -26.78
CA LYS A 4 -10.77 -5.36 -26.07
C LYS A 4 -9.25 -5.26 -26.15
N GLN A 5 -8.58 -5.06 -25.02
CA GLN A 5 -7.13 -5.11 -24.96
C GLN A 5 -6.71 -6.55 -24.70
N ASN A 6 -6.10 -7.16 -25.72
CA ASN A 6 -5.46 -8.46 -25.66
C ASN A 6 -4.11 -8.26 -24.96
N LYS A 7 -3.93 -8.74 -23.72
CA LYS A 7 -2.67 -8.61 -22.96
C LYS A 7 -2.09 -9.99 -22.72
N LYS A 8 -0.84 -10.19 -23.18
CA LYS A 8 -0.06 -11.43 -23.06
C LYS A 8 -0.02 -11.91 -21.60
N PRO A 9 -0.05 -13.23 -21.34
CA PRO A 9 -0.03 -13.77 -19.99
C PRO A 9 1.28 -13.36 -19.29
N PRO A 10 1.23 -12.91 -18.03
CA PRO A 10 2.44 -12.66 -17.26
C PRO A 10 3.19 -13.97 -17.03
N SER A 11 4.51 -13.98 -17.24
CA SER A 11 5.37 -15.14 -16.98
C SER A 11 5.42 -15.44 -15.47
N GLU A 12 4.86 -16.59 -15.09
CA GLU A 12 4.77 -17.09 -13.70
C GLU A 12 6.11 -17.70 -13.27
N ILE A 13 6.58 -17.37 -12.06
CA ILE A 13 7.61 -18.12 -11.34
C ILE A 13 6.91 -18.89 -10.21
N ASN A 14 7.13 -20.21 -10.18
CA ASN A 14 6.65 -21.07 -9.10
C ASN A 14 7.69 -21.05 -7.98
N LEU A 15 7.29 -20.58 -6.79
CA LEU A 15 8.07 -20.77 -5.56
C LEU A 15 7.71 -22.14 -4.95
N GLU A 16 8.65 -22.75 -4.23
CA GLU A 16 8.52 -24.09 -3.63
C GLU A 16 7.35 -24.21 -2.63
N ASP A 17 6.79 -23.08 -2.20
CA ASP A 17 5.64 -22.94 -1.30
C ASP A 17 4.28 -22.88 -2.03
N GLY A 18 4.26 -23.06 -3.35
CA GLY A 18 3.04 -23.05 -4.15
C GLY A 18 2.48 -21.65 -4.44
N SER A 19 3.25 -20.60 -4.16
CA SER A 19 2.88 -19.24 -4.53
C SER A 19 3.36 -18.89 -5.96
N CYS A 20 2.47 -18.31 -6.78
CA CYS A 20 2.87 -17.77 -8.08
C CYS A 20 3.26 -16.29 -7.92
N VAL A 21 4.51 -15.97 -8.20
CA VAL A 21 4.94 -14.57 -8.33
C VAL A 21 5.11 -14.29 -9.82
N ILE A 22 4.68 -13.10 -10.26
CA ILE A 22 4.91 -12.67 -11.63
C ILE A 22 6.26 -11.96 -11.65
N LYS A 23 7.17 -12.41 -12.51
CA LYS A 23 8.51 -11.79 -12.63
C LYS A 23 8.38 -10.28 -12.91
N ASP A 24 9.16 -9.48 -12.19
CA ASP A 24 9.23 -8.01 -12.31
C ASP A 24 7.94 -7.24 -12.00
N LYS A 25 6.96 -7.86 -11.33
CA LYS A 25 5.73 -7.16 -10.90
C LYS A 25 5.54 -7.18 -9.39
N THR A 26 5.15 -6.03 -8.85
CA THR A 26 4.67 -5.93 -7.47
C THR A 26 3.16 -6.14 -7.43
N CYS A 27 2.66 -6.65 -6.30
CA CYS A 27 1.24 -6.86 -6.06
C CYS A 27 0.46 -5.53 -6.20
N PHE A 28 0.86 -4.49 -5.45
CA PHE A 28 0.20 -3.18 -5.46
C PHE A 28 0.23 -2.51 -6.85
N GLY A 29 1.33 -2.66 -7.60
CA GLY A 29 1.45 -2.16 -8.97
C GLY A 29 0.52 -2.87 -9.93
N THR A 30 0.39 -4.20 -9.82
CA THR A 30 -0.51 -5.00 -10.66
C THR A 30 -1.98 -4.65 -10.40
N HIS A 31 -2.38 -4.52 -9.12
CA HIS A 31 -3.72 -4.08 -8.74
C HIS A 31 -4.03 -2.68 -9.31
N LYS A 32 -3.07 -1.76 -9.25
CA LYS A 32 -3.19 -0.41 -9.81
C LYS A 32 -3.30 -0.40 -11.34
N GLU A 33 -2.47 -1.18 -12.04
CA GLU A 33 -2.50 -1.31 -13.52
C GLU A 33 -3.82 -1.89 -14.04
N LEU A 34 -4.35 -2.90 -13.36
CA LEU A 34 -5.57 -3.60 -13.74
C LEU A 34 -6.84 -2.93 -13.19
N ASN A 35 -6.68 -1.96 -12.29
CA ASN A 35 -7.75 -1.29 -11.57
C ASN A 35 -8.70 -2.29 -10.86
N ILE A 36 -8.12 -3.30 -10.22
CA ILE A 36 -8.84 -4.33 -9.44
C ILE A 36 -8.51 -4.18 -7.97
N SER A 37 -9.53 -4.25 -7.11
CA SER A 37 -9.35 -4.20 -5.66
C SER A 37 -8.67 -5.45 -5.14
N CYS A 38 -7.91 -5.31 -4.06
CA CYS A 38 -7.40 -6.45 -3.31
C CYS A 38 -8.51 -7.01 -2.39
N ASP A 39 -8.74 -8.32 -2.47
CA ASP A 39 -9.72 -9.05 -1.64
C ASP A 39 -9.07 -9.82 -0.49
N SER A 40 -7.73 -9.77 -0.39
CA SER A 40 -6.99 -10.47 0.67
C SER A 40 -6.97 -9.66 1.95
N GLU A 41 -7.97 -9.86 2.81
CA GLU A 41 -8.07 -9.20 4.13
C GLU A 41 -6.88 -9.51 5.06
N LYS A 42 -6.18 -10.63 4.81
CA LYS A 42 -4.97 -11.03 5.56
C LYS A 42 -3.72 -10.26 5.11
N CYS A 43 -3.79 -9.52 4.00
CA CYS A 43 -2.64 -8.78 3.49
C CYS A 43 -2.28 -7.63 4.45
N ARG A 44 -0.99 -7.50 4.77
CA ARG A 44 -0.45 -6.45 5.66
C ARG A 44 -0.85 -5.03 5.23
N TYR A 45 -1.01 -4.81 3.94
CA TYR A 45 -1.30 -3.50 3.35
C TYR A 45 -2.77 -3.33 3.00
N TRP A 46 -3.61 -4.32 3.32
CA TRP A 46 -5.03 -4.26 3.03
C TRP A 46 -5.74 -3.41 4.08
N GLN A 47 -6.59 -2.51 3.60
CA GLN A 47 -7.56 -1.79 4.43
C GLN A 47 -8.87 -1.69 3.66
N ASN A 48 -9.99 -1.80 4.38
CA ASN A 48 -11.29 -1.63 3.77
C ASN A 48 -11.51 -0.16 3.40
N MET A 49 -11.24 0.18 2.14
CA MET A 49 -11.42 1.50 1.57
C MET A 49 -12.54 1.52 0.53
N ASN A 50 -13.48 0.58 0.61
CA ASN A 50 -14.60 0.41 -0.34
C ASN A 50 -14.13 0.33 -1.80
N GLY A 51 -12.98 -0.30 -2.05
CA GLY A 51 -12.35 -0.41 -3.38
C GLY A 51 -11.53 0.81 -3.81
N SER A 52 -11.57 1.91 -3.05
CA SER A 52 -10.67 3.04 -3.27
C SER A 52 -9.22 2.60 -3.10
N TYR A 53 -8.33 3.09 -3.97
CA TYR A 53 -6.91 2.73 -3.97
C TYR A 53 -6.66 1.21 -3.99
N GLN A 54 -7.59 0.45 -4.58
CA GLN A 54 -7.56 -1.00 -4.64
C GLN A 54 -7.46 -1.68 -3.26
N ASN A 55 -8.03 -1.06 -2.21
CA ASN A 55 -7.92 -1.51 -0.82
C ASN A 55 -6.46 -1.63 -0.32
N CYS A 56 -5.51 -0.93 -0.95
CA CYS A 56 -4.08 -1.03 -0.61
C CYS A 56 -3.52 0.31 -0.09
N VAL A 57 -2.95 0.30 1.12
CA VAL A 57 -2.38 1.51 1.73
C VAL A 57 -1.16 2.06 0.98
N ILE A 58 -0.43 1.21 0.25
CA ILE A 58 0.70 1.65 -0.60
C ILE A 58 0.17 2.50 -1.76
N ASN A 59 -0.86 2.01 -2.46
CA ASN A 59 -1.52 2.75 -3.54
C ASN A 59 -2.20 4.02 -3.02
N ALA A 60 -2.73 3.99 -1.79
CA ALA A 60 -3.26 5.17 -1.15
C ALA A 60 -2.16 6.21 -0.95
N ALA A 61 -1.05 5.84 -0.29
CA ALA A 61 0.06 6.73 0.03
C ALA A 61 0.65 7.46 -1.20
N GLU A 62 0.71 6.80 -2.37
CA GLU A 62 1.16 7.42 -3.62
C GLU A 62 0.26 8.55 -4.14
N LYS A 63 -1.02 8.55 -3.77
CA LYS A 63 -2.01 9.54 -4.23
C LYS A 63 -2.23 10.70 -3.25
N GLY A 64 -1.64 10.63 -2.05
CA GLY A 64 -1.70 11.68 -1.04
C GLY A 64 -1.15 13.03 -1.53
N PRO A 65 -1.37 14.13 -0.77
CA PRO A 65 -1.38 14.13 0.69
C PRO A 65 -2.76 13.87 1.31
N PHE A 66 -2.76 13.16 2.44
CA PHE A 66 -3.95 12.97 3.29
C PHE A 66 -3.80 13.76 4.58
N THR A 67 -4.92 14.19 5.13
CA THR A 67 -5.02 14.73 6.48
C THR A 67 -4.87 13.62 7.53
N LEU A 68 -4.46 13.98 8.74
CA LEU A 68 -4.36 13.03 9.85
C LEU A 68 -5.71 12.39 10.23
N GLN A 69 -6.83 13.06 9.90
CA GLN A 69 -8.16 12.53 10.09
C GLN A 69 -8.44 11.43 9.07
N GLU A 70 -8.22 11.69 7.77
CA GLU A 70 -8.43 10.70 6.70
C GLU A 70 -7.55 9.46 6.88
N VAL A 71 -6.30 9.64 7.34
CA VAL A 71 -5.44 8.50 7.70
C VAL A 71 -6.04 7.73 8.89
N GLY A 72 -6.57 8.42 9.89
CA GLY A 72 -7.27 7.79 11.02
C GLY A 72 -8.46 6.96 10.55
N ASP A 73 -9.26 7.50 9.63
CA ASP A 73 -10.42 6.84 9.06
C ASP A 73 -10.04 5.58 8.27
N ILE A 74 -8.95 5.61 7.47
CA ILE A 74 -8.42 4.45 6.75
C ILE A 74 -8.01 3.31 7.70
N PHE A 75 -7.39 3.64 8.82
CA PHE A 75 -6.91 2.65 9.79
C PHE A 75 -7.92 2.35 10.92
N SER A 76 -9.12 2.95 10.87
CA SER A 76 -10.13 2.86 11.94
C SER A 76 -9.59 3.23 13.33
N VAL A 77 -8.76 4.26 13.41
CA VAL A 77 -8.19 4.79 14.65
C VAL A 77 -8.47 6.28 14.79
N THR A 78 -8.41 6.78 16.02
CA THR A 78 -8.63 8.21 16.24
C THR A 78 -7.51 9.05 15.62
N ARG A 79 -7.84 10.26 15.16
CA ARG A 79 -6.86 11.26 14.72
C ARG A 79 -5.72 11.46 15.72
N MET A 80 -6.06 11.47 17.01
CA MET A 80 -5.06 11.62 18.08
C MET A 80 -4.05 10.48 18.10
N ARG A 81 -4.47 9.25 17.80
CA ARG A 81 -3.55 8.12 17.67
C ARG A 81 -2.60 8.32 16.50
N ILE A 82 -3.08 8.82 15.36
CA ILE A 82 -2.22 9.15 14.21
C ILE A 82 -1.23 10.27 14.56
N CYS A 83 -1.67 11.33 15.23
CA CYS A 83 -0.77 12.41 15.70
C CYS A 83 0.36 11.89 16.59
N GLN A 84 0.07 10.94 17.49
CA GLN A 84 1.07 10.31 18.35
C GLN A 84 2.10 9.52 17.54
N ILE A 85 1.64 8.71 16.57
CA ILE A 85 2.50 7.92 15.68
C ILE A 85 3.40 8.85 14.86
N GLU A 86 2.84 9.92 14.28
CA GLU A 86 3.60 10.91 13.52
C GLU A 86 4.68 11.59 14.38
N LYS A 87 4.32 12.00 15.61
CA LYS A 87 5.27 12.60 16.56
C LYS A 87 6.41 11.65 16.88
N ALA A 88 6.11 10.39 17.18
CA ALA A 88 7.11 9.37 17.49
C ALA A 88 8.03 9.09 16.29
N ALA A 89 7.47 8.97 15.08
CA ALA A 89 8.26 8.78 13.86
C ALA A 89 9.20 9.97 13.60
N LYS A 90 8.73 11.21 13.77
CA LYS A 90 9.57 12.42 13.64
C LYS A 90 10.69 12.46 14.68
N GLN A 91 10.45 12.00 15.90
CA GLN A 91 11.48 11.92 16.95
C GLN A 91 12.55 10.89 16.61
N LEU A 92 12.15 9.70 16.16
CA LEU A 92 13.08 8.64 15.74
C LEU A 92 13.98 9.10 14.58
N LEU A 93 13.40 9.77 13.58
CA LEU A 93 14.17 10.28 12.45
C LEU A 93 15.19 11.34 12.87
N LYS A 94 14.84 12.20 13.84
CA LYS A 94 15.77 13.21 14.39
C LYS A 94 16.93 12.54 15.12
N SER A 95 16.66 11.63 16.06
CA SER A 95 17.72 10.94 16.81
C SER A 95 18.69 10.18 15.88
N CYS A 96 18.17 9.49 14.86
CA CYS A 96 19.02 8.78 13.90
C CYS A 96 19.84 9.71 12.98
N ILE A 97 19.47 10.98 12.82
CA ILE A 97 20.25 11.96 12.05
C ILE A 97 21.35 12.58 12.93
N ASP A 98 21.04 12.82 14.21
CA ASP A 98 21.96 13.43 15.16
C ASP A 98 23.16 12.49 15.46
N ASP A 99 22.96 11.17 15.52
CA ASP A 99 24.03 10.17 15.70
C ASP A 99 24.98 10.03 14.49
N ARG A 100 24.63 10.58 13.31
CA ARG A 100 25.46 10.49 12.09
C ARG A 100 26.43 11.66 11.91
N HIS A 101 26.45 12.60 12.85
CA HIS A 101 27.32 13.79 12.83
C HIS A 101 28.40 13.77 13.94
N LEU A 102 28.70 12.59 14.51
CA LEU A 102 29.83 12.35 15.43
C LEU A 102 30.90 11.47 14.78
#